data_AF-A0A1T1H5E0-F1
#
_entry.id   AF-A0A1T1H5E0-F1
#
_cell.length_a   1.000
_cell.length_b   1.000
_cell.length_c   1.000
_cell.angle_alpha   90.00
_cell.angle_beta   90.00
_cell.angle_gamma   90.00
#
_symmetry.space_group_name_H-M   'P 1'
#
loop_
_entity.id
_entity.type
_entity.pdbx_description
1 polymer ?
#
loop_
_entity_poly.entity_id
_entity_poly.type
_entity_poly.pdbx_seq_one_letter_code
_entity_poly.pdbx_strand_id
1 'polypeptide(L)'
;DNGDVERMVGSNQDITPTKLLTERLEFANTELQSALVKAAESNKAKSNFLANMSHEIRTPMNGVLGMLSLLYDANMPTEQHEYVKKAYESSERLLGILNDILDFSRIESGLFSLSFAPFAIDKLVQDAVEVFRVNVQQKHIE
;
A
#
# COMPACT_ATOMS: atom_id res chain seq x y z
N ASP A 1 60.91 -10.29 45.95
CA ASP A 1 60.99 -10.97 44.64
C ASP A 1 60.55 -12.43 44.58
N ASN A 2 59.85 -13.00 45.59
CA ASN A 2 59.29 -14.36 45.40
C ASN A 2 57.87 -14.41 44.82
N GLY A 3 57.16 -13.27 44.66
CA GLY A 3 55.81 -13.26 44.11
C GLY A 3 54.78 -14.06 44.94
N ASP A 4 55.10 -14.34 46.21
CA ASP A 4 54.24 -15.12 47.08
C ASP A 4 52.94 -14.36 47.39
N VAL A 5 51.81 -15.05 47.28
CA VAL A 5 50.48 -14.48 47.50
C VAL A 5 50.35 -14.03 48.96
N GLU A 6 50.23 -12.72 49.21
CA GLU A 6 50.07 -12.17 50.56
C GLU A 6 48.62 -12.20 51.07
N ARG A 7 47.63 -11.96 50.20
CA ARG A 7 46.22 -11.89 50.61
C ARG A 7 45.26 -12.07 49.44
N MET A 8 44.15 -12.75 49.69
CA MET A 8 42.98 -12.75 48.82
C MET A 8 41.92 -11.79 49.37
N VAL A 9 41.37 -10.94 48.52
CA VAL A 9 40.23 -10.07 48.85
C VAL A 9 39.08 -10.45 47.92
N GLY A 10 37.95 -10.80 48.52
CA GLY A 10 36.70 -11.04 47.81
C GLY A 10 35.67 -9.96 48.17
N SER A 11 34.84 -9.60 47.19
CA SER A 11 33.64 -8.79 47.39
C SER A 11 32.44 -9.61 46.99
N ASN A 12 31.43 -9.68 47.86
CA ASN A 12 30.14 -10.28 47.54
C ASN A 12 29.12 -9.15 47.35
N GLN A 13 28.52 -9.09 46.18
CA GLN A 13 27.42 -8.18 45.90
C GLN A 13 26.18 -9.01 45.55
N ASP A 14 25.04 -8.68 46.17
CA ASP A 14 23.78 -9.26 45.77
C ASP A 14 23.34 -8.66 44.43
N ILE A 15 23.45 -9.47 43.38
CA ILE A 15 23.03 -9.13 42.02
C ILE A 15 21.64 -9.69 41.68
N THR A 16 20.96 -10.35 42.62
CA THR A 16 19.66 -10.98 42.41
C THR A 16 18.63 -9.98 41.84
N PRO A 17 18.51 -8.74 42.36
CA PRO A 17 17.55 -7.78 41.82
C PRO A 17 17.86 -7.39 40.36
N THR A 18 19.13 -7.16 40.03
CA THR A 18 19.58 -6.79 38.68
C THR A 18 19.38 -7.93 37.70
N LYS A 19 19.68 -9.16 38.11
CA LYS A 19 19.48 -10.34 37.28
C LYS A 19 18.01 -10.57 36.95
N LEU A 20 17.12 -10.49 37.96
CA LEU A 20 15.68 -10.62 37.77
C LEU A 20 15.11 -9.52 36.84
N LEU A 21 15.59 -8.28 36.96
CA LEU A 21 15.17 -7.20 36.08
C LEU A 21 15.63 -7.44 34.64
N THR A 22 16.86 -7.93 34.45
CA THR A 22 17.42 -8.24 33.13
C THR A 22 16.65 -9.38 32.47
N GLU A 23 16.38 -10.47 33.19
CA GLU A 23 15.57 -11.59 32.69
C GLU A 23 14.14 -11.14 32.30
N ARG A 24 13.52 -10.26 33.11
CA ARG A 24 12.21 -9.67 32.76
C ARG A 24 12.26 -8.81 31.51
N LEU A 25 13.32 -8.01 31.33
CA LEU A 25 13.51 -7.19 30.14
C LEU A 25 13.74 -8.05 28.89
N GLU A 26 14.57 -9.10 28.99
CA GLU A 26 14.81 -10.03 27.89
C GLU A 26 13.54 -10.77 27.47
N PHE A 27 12.75 -11.23 28.45
CA PHE A 27 11.44 -11.84 28.20
C PHE A 27 10.50 -10.86 27.49
N ALA A 28 10.35 -9.64 28.00
CA ALA A 28 9.48 -8.62 27.40
C ALA A 28 9.94 -8.24 25.98
N ASN A 29 11.25 -8.16 25.73
CA ASN A 29 11.80 -7.86 24.42
C ASN A 29 11.52 -9.00 23.43
N THR A 30 11.65 -10.25 23.86
CA THR A 30 11.32 -11.43 23.05
C THR A 30 9.83 -11.47 22.67
N GLU A 31 8.94 -11.18 23.62
CA GLU A 31 7.50 -11.07 23.39
C GLU A 31 7.19 -9.94 22.39
N LEU A 32 7.82 -8.76 22.56
CA LEU A 32 7.65 -7.63 21.65
C LEU A 32 8.12 -7.98 20.23
N GLN A 33 9.29 -8.60 20.09
CA GLN A 33 9.81 -9.04 18.79
C GLN A 33 8.87 -10.05 18.12
N SER A 34 8.38 -11.03 18.87
CA SER A 34 7.39 -12.01 18.39
C SER A 34 6.11 -11.33 17.90
N ALA A 35 5.60 -10.35 18.65
CA ALA A 35 4.44 -9.57 18.26
C ALA A 35 4.69 -8.73 16.99
N LEU A 36 5.86 -8.11 16.86
CA LEU A 36 6.25 -7.35 15.68
C LEU A 36 6.35 -8.23 14.43
N VAL A 37 6.96 -9.40 14.54
CA VAL A 37 7.05 -10.36 13.41
C VAL A 37 5.66 -10.78 12.96
N LYS A 38 4.77 -11.16 13.89
CA LYS A 38 3.38 -11.52 13.56
C LYS A 38 2.62 -10.39 12.89
N ALA A 39 2.78 -9.16 13.37
CA ALA A 39 2.16 -7.98 12.77
C ALA A 39 2.68 -7.73 11.35
N ALA A 40 3.99 -7.84 11.13
CA ALA A 40 4.60 -7.68 9.82
C ALA A 40 4.14 -8.75 8.82
N GLU A 41 4.06 -10.02 9.24
CA GLU A 41 3.53 -11.12 8.42
C GLU A 41 2.07 -10.89 8.04
N SER A 42 1.24 -10.46 9.00
CA SER A 42 -0.17 -10.14 8.76
C SER A 42 -0.32 -9.00 7.73
N ASN A 43 0.45 -7.93 7.86
CA ASN A 43 0.44 -6.81 6.91
C ASN A 43 0.87 -7.23 5.49
N LYS A 44 1.90 -8.07 5.41
CA LYS A 44 2.37 -8.62 4.12
C LYS A 44 1.31 -9.51 3.48
N ALA A 45 0.67 -10.38 4.24
CA ALA A 45 -0.41 -11.24 3.75
C ALA A 45 -1.61 -10.41 3.25
N LYS A 46 -2.04 -9.40 4.01
CA LYS A 46 -3.10 -8.45 3.62
C LYS A 46 -2.76 -7.77 2.30
N SER A 47 -1.53 -7.27 2.16
CA SER A 47 -1.11 -6.54 0.96
C SER A 47 -1.03 -7.44 -0.26
N ASN A 48 -0.50 -8.65 -0.12
CA ASN A 48 -0.47 -9.63 -1.20
C ASN A 48 -1.88 -10.05 -1.64
N PHE A 49 -2.79 -10.25 -0.68
CA PHE A 49 -4.17 -10.57 -0.97
C PHE A 49 -4.84 -9.46 -1.79
N LEU A 50 -4.72 -8.20 -1.34
CA LEU A 50 -5.31 -7.07 -2.05
C LEU A 50 -4.71 -6.88 -3.45
N ALA A 51 -3.38 -7.01 -3.60
CA ALA A 51 -2.71 -6.94 -4.89
C ALA A 51 -3.25 -8.00 -5.87
N ASN A 52 -3.35 -9.25 -5.43
CA ASN A 52 -3.85 -10.33 -6.27
C ASN A 52 -5.32 -10.11 -6.65
N MET A 53 -6.17 -9.78 -5.68
CA MET A 53 -7.59 -9.49 -5.94
C MET A 53 -7.77 -8.32 -6.90
N SER A 54 -6.94 -7.28 -6.82
CA SER A 54 -7.03 -6.19 -7.77
C SER A 54 -6.71 -6.62 -9.20
N HIS A 55 -5.69 -7.45 -9.42
CA HIS A 55 -5.39 -7.98 -10.74
C HIS A 55 -6.54 -8.85 -11.29
N GLU A 56 -7.13 -9.69 -10.43
CA GLU A 56 -8.25 -10.55 -10.79
C GLU A 56 -9.56 -9.78 -11.01
N ILE A 57 -9.76 -8.63 -10.37
CA ILE A 57 -10.93 -7.76 -10.59
C ILE A 57 -10.72 -6.83 -11.80
N ARG A 58 -9.51 -6.32 -12.01
CA ARG A 58 -9.19 -5.40 -13.12
C ARG A 58 -9.45 -6.03 -14.48
N THR A 59 -9.12 -7.30 -14.65
CA THR A 59 -9.31 -8.02 -15.92
C THR A 59 -10.78 -8.10 -16.36
N PRO A 60 -11.72 -8.62 -15.55
CA PRO A 60 -13.13 -8.62 -15.90
C PRO A 60 -13.71 -7.21 -15.95
N MET A 61 -13.27 -6.27 -15.10
CA MET A 61 -13.74 -4.88 -15.15
C MET A 61 -13.37 -4.17 -16.45
N ASN A 62 -12.15 -4.35 -16.94
CA ASN A 62 -11.73 -3.82 -18.24
C ASN A 62 -12.52 -4.46 -19.39
N GLY A 63 -12.90 -5.74 -19.26
CA GLY A 63 -13.81 -6.39 -20.19
C GLY A 63 -15.21 -5.75 -20.21
N VAL A 64 -15.78 -5.48 -19.03
CA VAL A 64 -17.07 -4.79 -18.88
C VAL A 64 -16.99 -3.37 -19.45
N LEU A 65 -15.95 -2.59 -19.12
CA LEU A 65 -15.74 -1.25 -19.66
C LEU A 65 -15.59 -1.27 -21.20
N GLY A 66 -14.86 -2.24 -21.75
CA GLY A 66 -14.73 -2.40 -23.20
C GLY A 66 -16.08 -2.67 -23.86
N MET A 67 -16.90 -3.58 -23.30
CA MET A 67 -18.24 -3.86 -23.81
C MET A 67 -19.17 -2.64 -23.70
N LEU A 68 -19.13 -1.93 -22.57
CA LEU A 68 -19.91 -0.72 -22.37
C LEU A 68 -19.49 0.40 -23.32
N SER A 69 -18.19 0.53 -23.63
CA SER A 69 -17.69 1.49 -24.63
C SER A 69 -18.21 1.17 -26.03
N LEU A 70 -18.19 -0.10 -26.43
CA LEU A 70 -18.74 -0.52 -27.73
C LEU A 70 -20.25 -0.28 -27.82
N LEU A 71 -20.96 -0.50 -26.72
CA LEU A 71 -22.39 -0.19 -26.63
C LEU A 71 -22.65 1.32 -26.65
N TYR A 72 -21.81 2.11 -26.00
CA TYR A 72 -21.94 3.57 -25.99
C TYR A 72 -21.88 4.16 -27.41
N ASP A 73 -21.03 3.60 -28.28
CA ASP A 73 -20.89 4.02 -29.67
C ASP A 73 -21.98 3.42 -30.60
N ALA A 74 -22.82 2.51 -30.11
CA ALA A 74 -23.85 1.86 -30.90
C ALA A 74 -25.12 2.72 -31.00
N ASN A 75 -25.80 2.63 -32.15
CA ASN A 75 -27.04 3.36 -32.37
C ASN A 75 -28.18 2.71 -31.57
N MET A 76 -28.56 3.30 -30.43
CA MET A 76 -29.61 2.79 -29.53
C MET A 76 -30.58 3.89 -29.08
N PRO A 77 -31.80 3.53 -28.63
CA PRO A 77 -32.75 4.48 -28.05
C PRO A 77 -32.16 5.25 -26.85
N THR A 78 -32.56 6.52 -26.69
CA THR A 78 -32.02 7.44 -25.68
C THR A 78 -32.03 6.88 -24.25
N GLU A 79 -33.08 6.14 -23.88
CA GLU A 79 -33.18 5.55 -22.54
C GLU A 79 -32.12 4.45 -22.29
N GLN A 80 -31.84 3.62 -23.31
CA GLN A 80 -30.82 2.58 -23.23
C GLN A 80 -29.42 3.18 -23.17
N HIS A 81 -29.19 4.26 -23.93
CA HIS A 81 -27.94 5.00 -23.90
C HIS A 81 -27.66 5.56 -22.48
N GLU A 82 -28.67 6.10 -21.81
CA GLU A 82 -28.54 6.57 -20.42
C GLU A 82 -28.22 5.43 -19.43
N TYR A 83 -28.76 4.22 -19.63
CA TYR A 83 -28.39 3.05 -18.81
C TYR A 83 -26.93 2.64 -19.03
N VAL A 84 -26.49 2.56 -20.29
CA VAL A 84 -25.10 2.23 -20.64
C VAL A 84 -24.13 3.26 -20.08
N LYS A 85 -24.45 4.55 -20.23
CA LYS A 85 -23.66 5.66 -19.66
C LYS A 85 -23.50 5.52 -18.14
N LYS A 86 -24.59 5.31 -17.41
CA LYS A 86 -24.55 5.13 -15.95
C LYS A 86 -23.74 3.90 -15.54
N ALA A 87 -23.87 2.79 -16.26
CA ALA A 87 -23.10 1.58 -16.02
C ALA A 87 -21.60 1.81 -16.26
N TYR A 88 -21.24 2.58 -17.29
CA TYR A 88 -19.86 2.94 -17.63
C TYR A 88 -19.25 3.81 -16.52
N GLU A 89 -19.89 4.93 -16.18
CA GLU A 89 -19.43 5.85 -15.12
C GLU A 89 -19.30 5.15 -13.75
N SER A 90 -20.21 4.23 -13.43
CA SER A 90 -20.14 3.43 -12.20
C SER A 90 -18.95 2.46 -12.21
N SER A 91 -18.69 1.84 -13.37
CA SER A 91 -17.58 0.90 -13.56
C SER A 91 -16.23 1.60 -13.46
N GLU A 92 -16.09 2.79 -14.04
CA GLU A 92 -14.90 3.63 -13.87
C GLU A 92 -14.69 4.04 -12.42
N ARG A 93 -15.75 4.48 -11.73
CA ARG A 93 -15.67 4.86 -10.32
C ARG A 93 -15.24 3.69 -9.43
N LEU A 94 -15.77 2.49 -9.69
CA LEU A 94 -15.39 1.28 -8.95
C LEU A 94 -13.90 0.93 -9.16
N LEU A 95 -13.41 1.09 -10.39
CA LEU A 95 -11.99 0.87 -10.70
C LEU A 95 -11.09 1.89 -9.96
N GLY A 96 -11.53 3.14 -9.87
CA GLY A 96 -10.86 4.18 -9.07
C GLY A 96 -10.75 3.79 -7.60
N ILE A 97 -11.88 3.43 -6.97
CA ILE A 97 -11.90 2.99 -5.56
C ILE A 97 -10.98 1.78 -5.34
N LEU A 98 -10.97 0.82 -6.26
CA LEU A 98 -10.11 -0.35 -6.20
C LEU A 98 -8.62 0.03 -6.23
N ASN A 99 -8.24 0.99 -7.08
CA ASN A 99 -6.87 1.49 -7.14
C ASN A 99 -6.49 2.24 -5.85
N ASP A 100 -7.38 3.07 -5.31
CA ASP A 100 -7.13 3.80 -4.06
C ASP A 100 -6.88 2.83 -2.88
N ILE A 101 -7.67 1.76 -2.78
CA ILE A 101 -7.48 0.71 -1.76
C ILE A 101 -6.12 0.03 -1.89
N LEU A 102 -5.69 -0.26 -3.13
CA LEU A 102 -4.37 -0.83 -3.38
C LEU A 102 -3.25 0.09 -2.96
N ASP A 103 -3.32 1.36 -3.36
CA ASP A 103 -2.27 2.33 -3.08
C ASP A 103 -2.16 2.56 -1.57
N PHE A 104 -3.29 2.63 -0.87
CA PHE A 104 -3.30 2.65 0.59
C PHE A 104 -2.63 1.40 1.20
N SER A 105 -2.92 0.21 0.69
CA SER A 105 -2.29 -1.03 1.17
C SER A 105 -0.78 -1.08 0.94
N ARG A 106 -0.28 -0.50 -0.16
CA ARG A 106 1.16 -0.39 -0.44
C ARG A 106 1.85 0.59 0.51
N ILE A 107 1.17 1.69 0.85
CA ILE A 107 1.66 2.66 1.84
C ILE A 107 1.74 2.02 3.22
N GLU A 108 0.67 1.35 3.69
CA GLU A 108 0.64 0.69 5.02
C GLU A 108 1.72 -0.40 5.17
N SER A 109 2.06 -1.10 4.09
CA SER A 109 3.10 -2.14 4.11
C SER A 109 4.53 -1.63 3.92
N GLY A 110 4.72 -0.32 3.74
CA GLY A 110 6.02 0.28 3.44
C GLY A 110 6.58 -0.10 2.06
N LEU A 111 5.75 -0.64 1.17
CA LEU A 111 6.12 -1.03 -0.20
C LEU A 111 5.99 0.13 -1.20
N PHE A 112 5.52 1.30 -0.76
CA PHE A 112 5.46 2.49 -1.60
C PHE A 112 6.85 3.12 -1.72
N SER A 113 7.42 3.08 -2.93
CA SER A 113 8.73 3.70 -3.23
C SER A 113 8.54 4.89 -4.16
N LEU A 114 9.20 6.00 -3.81
CA LEU A 114 9.24 7.19 -4.67
C LEU A 114 10.36 7.03 -5.69
N SER A 115 10.02 7.18 -6.96
CA SER A 115 11.00 7.27 -8.04
C SER A 115 11.45 8.71 -8.19
N PHE A 116 12.69 9.00 -7.79
CA PHE A 116 13.31 10.30 -8.01
C PHE A 116 14.00 10.31 -9.37
N ALA A 117 13.47 11.09 -10.30
CA ALA A 117 14.04 11.27 -11.63
C ALA A 117 13.99 12.75 -12.03
N PRO A 118 14.98 13.27 -12.80
CA PRO A 118 14.88 14.58 -13.41
C PRO A 118 13.66 14.63 -14.34
N PHE A 119 12.84 15.67 -14.22
CA PHE A 119 11.70 15.91 -15.10
C PHE A 119 11.58 17.40 -15.43
N ALA A 120 10.97 17.69 -16.57
CA ALA A 120 10.69 19.05 -17.02
C ALA A 120 9.24 19.40 -16.64
N ILE A 121 9.06 20.46 -15.84
CA ILE A 121 7.76 20.85 -15.28
C ILE A 121 6.78 21.25 -16.39
N ASP A 122 7.25 22.01 -17.37
CA ASP A 122 6.51 22.41 -18.56
C ASP A 122 5.93 21.20 -19.31
N LYS A 123 6.76 20.17 -19.53
CA LYS A 123 6.32 18.93 -20.17
C LYS A 123 5.31 18.16 -19.32
N LEU A 124 5.54 18.04 -18.01
CA LEU A 124 4.62 17.35 -17.10
C LEU A 124 3.24 18.02 -17.08
N VAL A 125 3.20 19.36 -17.02
CA VAL A 125 1.95 20.13 -17.06
C VAL A 125 1.25 19.94 -18.40
N GLN A 126 2.00 19.97 -19.51
CA GLN A 126 1.44 19.76 -20.84
C GLN A 126 0.84 18.36 -21.00
N ASP A 127 1.57 17.32 -20.59
CA ASP A 127 1.11 15.93 -20.61
C ASP A 127 -0.16 15.76 -19.76
N ALA A 128 -0.22 16.39 -18.58
CA ALA A 128 -1.41 16.39 -17.74
C ALA A 128 -2.62 17.06 -18.42
N VAL A 129 -2.43 18.24 -19.02
CA VAL A 129 -3.50 18.95 -19.75
C VAL A 129 -4.01 18.12 -20.92
N GLU A 130 -3.12 17.43 -21.64
CA GLU A 130 -3.48 16.62 -22.80
C GLU A 130 -4.37 15.43 -22.42
N VAL A 131 -4.14 14.80 -21.27
CA VAL A 131 -5.02 13.74 -20.73
C VAL A 131 -6.45 14.23 -20.49
N PHE A 132 -6.62 15.47 -20.01
CA PHE A 132 -7.96 16.02 -19.74
C PHE A 132 -8.63 16.64 -20.96
N ARG A 133 -7.88 16.92 -22.03
CA ARG A 133 -8.38 17.63 -23.22
C ARG A 133 -9.57 16.93 -23.89
N VAL A 134 -9.58 15.60 -23.94
CA VAL A 134 -10.70 14.81 -24.50
C VAL A 134 -11.97 14.98 -23.66
N ASN A 135 -11.84 14.95 -22.33
CA ASN A 135 -12.95 15.15 -21.41
C ASN A 135 -13.51 16.58 -21.46
N VAL A 136 -12.64 17.57 -21.65
CA VAL A 136 -13.00 18.99 -21.79
C VAL A 136 -13.80 19.20 -23.08
N GLN A 137 -13.35 18.64 -24.21
CA GLN A 137 -14.06 18.71 -25.48
C GLN A 137 -15.44 18.02 -25.43
N GLN A 138 -15.56 16.89 -24.74
CA GLN A 138 -16.85 16.20 -24.57
C GLN A 138 -17.83 17.01 -23.70
N LYS A 139 -17.33 17.75 -22.71
CA LYS A 139 -18.15 18.54 -21.77
C LYS A 139 -18.43 19.98 -22.22
N HIS A 140 -17.88 20.43 -23.36
CA HIS A 140 -18.02 21.80 -23.88
C HIS A 140 -17.64 22.88 -22.86
N ILE A 141 -16.63 22.62 -22.04
CA ILE A 141 -16.08 23.59 -21.09
C ILE A 141 -14.81 24.15 -21.72
N GLU A 142 -14.62 25.47 -21.73
CA GLU A 142 -13.35 26.10 -22.14
C GLU A 142 -12.36 26.17 -20.98
#